data_AF-A0A957SIX3-F1
#
_entry.id   AF-A0A957SIX3-F1
#
_cell.length_a   1.000
_cell.length_b   1.000
_cell.length_c   1.000
_cell.angle_alpha   90.00
_cell.angle_beta   90.00
_cell.angle_gamma   90.00
#
_symmetry.space_group_name_H-M   'P 1'
#
loop_
_entity.id
_entity.type
_entity.pdbx_description
1 polymer ?
#
loop_
_entity_poly.entity_id
_entity_poly.type
_entity_poly.pdbx_seq_one_letter_code
_entity_poly.pdbx_strand_id
1 'polypeptide(L)'
;GLPTTLARKLDVTSPPDWRYMVSISRAHARSRLEMYPIPLNQRLPRCRIPLRMADDDVVLDLPAVFNRCYDVGGYDLLVDYTQTPPVTLSDREAEWLARWLLEKGLRTTAA
;
A
#
# COMPACT_ATOMS: atom_id res chain seq x y z
N GLY A 1 -4.48 -12.93 -10.36
CA GLY A 1 -4.69 -11.80 -9.45
C GLY A 1 -5.22 -12.34 -8.14
N LEU A 2 -4.78 -11.78 -7.01
CA LEU A 2 -5.22 -12.23 -5.68
C LEU A 2 -6.75 -12.05 -5.54
N PRO A 3 -7.45 -12.93 -4.80
CA PRO A 3 -8.88 -12.78 -4.57
C PRO A 3 -9.14 -11.51 -3.74
N THR A 4 -9.84 -10.53 -4.32
CA THR A 4 -10.08 -9.22 -3.70
C THR A 4 -11.45 -9.05 -3.06
N THR A 5 -12.36 -10.04 -3.05
CA THR A 5 -13.72 -9.82 -2.50
C THR A 5 -13.88 -10.32 -1.07
N LEU A 6 -14.20 -9.42 -0.15
CA LEU A 6 -14.61 -9.73 1.23
C LEU A 6 -16.06 -9.31 1.48
N ALA A 7 -16.83 -10.11 2.19
CA ALA A 7 -18.17 -9.71 2.63
C ALA A 7 -18.05 -8.64 3.73
N ARG A 8 -18.93 -7.63 3.74
CA ARG A 8 -18.96 -6.57 4.78
C ARG A 8 -19.26 -7.12 6.19
N LYS A 9 -19.75 -8.37 6.27
CA LYS A 9 -19.99 -9.15 7.50
C LYS A 9 -19.05 -10.36 7.58
N LEU A 10 -17.75 -10.17 7.42
CA LEU A 10 -16.76 -11.19 7.74
C LEU A 10 -15.80 -10.62 8.79
N ASP A 11 -15.64 -11.33 9.90
CA ASP A 11 -14.53 -11.08 10.81
C ASP A 11 -13.23 -11.48 10.12
N VAL A 12 -12.31 -10.53 9.96
CA VAL A 12 -10.97 -10.82 9.44
C VAL A 12 -10.17 -11.38 10.60
N THR A 13 -10.25 -12.70 10.79
CA THR A 13 -9.68 -13.40 11.96
C THR A 13 -8.16 -13.57 11.89
N SER A 14 -7.56 -13.40 10.71
CA SER A 14 -6.10 -13.29 10.53
C SER A 14 -5.81 -12.73 9.14
N PRO A 15 -5.69 -11.40 8.96
CA PRO A 15 -5.23 -10.88 7.69
C PRO A 15 -3.78 -11.34 7.48
N PRO A 16 -3.38 -11.77 6.27
CA PRO A 16 -1.97 -11.81 5.88
C PRO A 16 -1.29 -10.46 6.18
N ASP A 17 0.04 -10.36 6.10
CA ASP A 17 0.83 -9.14 6.41
C ASP A 17 0.36 -7.87 5.64
N TRP A 18 -0.76 -7.29 6.07
CA TRP A 18 -1.49 -6.20 5.43
C TRP A 18 -1.21 -4.98 6.27
N ARG A 19 -0.23 -4.19 5.83
CA ARG A 19 0.10 -2.96 6.52
C ARG A 19 -0.90 -1.87 6.22
N TYR A 20 -1.38 -1.84 4.97
CA TYR A 20 -2.42 -0.95 4.48
C TYR A 20 -3.41 -1.71 3.60
N MET A 21 -4.54 -1.09 3.30
CA MET A 21 -5.51 -1.64 2.34
C MET A 21 -6.22 -0.53 1.58
N VAL A 22 -6.57 -0.82 0.33
CA VAL A 22 -7.61 -0.06 -0.39
C VAL A 22 -8.90 -0.87 -0.31
N SER A 23 -9.98 -0.24 0.16
CA SER A 23 -11.31 -0.84 0.14
C SER A 23 -12.20 -0.13 -0.89
N ILE A 24 -12.94 -0.93 -1.66
CA ILE A 24 -13.83 -0.46 -2.71
C ILE A 24 -15.22 -1.03 -2.44
N SER A 25 -16.18 -0.13 -2.23
CA SER A 25 -17.59 -0.48 -2.13
C SER A 25 -18.28 -0.25 -3.46
N ARG A 26 -18.79 -1.33 -4.07
CA ARG A 26 -19.47 -1.27 -5.37
C ARG A 26 -20.96 -0.98 -5.17
N ALA A 27 -21.51 -0.09 -5.99
CA ALA A 27 -22.89 0.36 -5.86
C ALA A 27 -23.93 -0.78 -5.94
N HIS A 28 -23.69 -1.77 -6.81
CA HIS A 28 -24.57 -2.93 -7.03
C HIS A 28 -24.36 -4.07 -6.00
N ALA A 29 -23.35 -3.97 -5.13
CA ALA A 29 -22.98 -5.01 -4.19
C ALA A 29 -22.57 -4.43 -2.83
N ARG A 30 -23.37 -3.50 -2.28
CA ARG A 30 -23.07 -2.73 -1.06
C ARG A 30 -22.86 -3.57 0.21
N SER A 31 -23.28 -4.83 0.21
CA SER A 31 -23.02 -5.79 1.30
C SER A 31 -21.63 -6.44 1.21
N ARG A 32 -20.84 -6.13 0.18
CA ARG A 32 -19.49 -6.63 -0.06
C ARG A 32 -18.52 -5.46 -0.23
N LEU A 33 -17.26 -5.70 0.16
CA LEU A 33 -16.14 -4.81 -0.07
C LEU A 33 -15.10 -5.57 -0.89
N GLU A 34 -14.61 -4.93 -1.92
CA GLU A 34 -13.41 -5.39 -2.59
C GLU A 34 -12.19 -4.78 -1.88
N MET A 35 -11.27 -5.61 -1.39
CA MET A 35 -10.07 -5.22 -0.68
C MET A 35 -8.82 -5.55 -1.48
N TYR A 36 -7.94 -4.56 -1.60
CA TYR A 36 -6.60 -4.69 -2.14
C TYR A 36 -5.62 -4.54 -0.98
N PRO A 37 -5.06 -5.65 -0.48
CA PRO A 37 -4.11 -5.58 0.61
C PRO A 37 -2.76 -5.07 0.15
N ILE A 38 -2.08 -4.35 1.03
CA ILE A 38 -0.81 -3.71 0.77
C ILE A 38 0.18 -4.09 1.87
N PRO A 39 0.99 -5.12 1.65
CA PRO A 39 2.18 -5.37 2.46
C PRO A 39 3.16 -4.20 2.32
N LEU A 40 3.88 -3.87 3.40
CA LEU A 40 4.81 -2.74 3.40
C LEU A 40 5.90 -2.87 2.33
N ASN A 41 6.36 -4.09 2.08
CA ASN A 41 7.44 -4.40 1.15
C ASN A 41 7.01 -4.62 -0.32
N GLN A 42 5.74 -4.39 -0.64
CA GLN A 42 5.21 -4.53 -1.99
C GLN A 42 4.84 -3.18 -2.61
N ARG A 43 4.84 -3.15 -3.94
CA ARG A 43 4.38 -1.98 -4.69
C ARG A 43 2.89 -1.74 -4.43
N LEU A 44 2.50 -0.47 -4.37
CA LEU A 44 1.09 -0.09 -4.29
C LEU A 44 0.27 -0.72 -5.44
N PRO A 45 -0.97 -1.16 -5.17
CA PRO A 45 -1.79 -1.83 -6.17
C PRO A 45 -2.33 -0.86 -7.22
N ARG A 46 -2.60 -1.38 -8.42
CA ARG A 46 -3.48 -0.73 -9.38
C ARG A 46 -4.90 -1.22 -9.13
N CYS A 47 -5.80 -0.30 -8.82
CA CYS A 47 -7.14 -0.62 -8.31
C CYS A 47 -8.19 -0.34 -9.38
N ARG A 48 -9.19 -1.22 -9.51
CA ARG A 48 -10.34 -0.97 -10.39
C ARG A 48 -11.39 -0.16 -9.66
N ILE A 49 -11.65 1.06 -10.13
CA ILE A 49 -12.60 1.98 -9.53
C ILE A 49 -13.93 1.87 -10.29
N PRO A 50 -15.03 1.47 -9.60
CA PRO A 50 -16.34 1.41 -10.22
C PRO A 50 -16.85 2.80 -10.55
N LEU A 51 -17.35 2.97 -11.76
CA LEU A 51 -18.11 4.14 -12.19
C LEU A 51 -19.62 3.87 -12.02
N ARG A 52 -20.46 4.33 -12.94
CA ARG A 52 -21.88 3.94 -12.95
C ARG A 52 -22.00 2.47 -13.36
N MET A 53 -23.12 1.84 -13.03
CA MET A 53 -23.32 0.40 -13.25
C MET A 53 -23.18 -0.04 -14.71
N ALA A 54 -23.46 0.84 -15.67
CA ALA A 54 -23.35 0.56 -17.10
C ALA A 54 -21.95 0.82 -17.67
N ASP A 55 -21.07 1.46 -16.89
CA ASP A 55 -19.73 1.84 -17.30
C ASP A 55 -18.73 0.79 -16.80
N ASP A 56 -17.73 0.48 -17.61
CA ASP A 56 -16.61 -0.36 -17.18
C ASP A 56 -15.78 0.33 -16.08
N ASP A 57 -15.18 -0.49 -15.21
CA ASP A 57 -14.25 0.02 -14.21
C ASP A 57 -13.06 0.71 -14.87
N VAL A 58 -12.67 1.85 -14.32
CA VAL A 58 -11.39 2.49 -14.68
C VAL A 58 -10.29 2.06 -13.73
N VAL A 59 -9.07 1.91 -14.24
CA VAL A 59 -7.92 1.55 -13.41
C VAL A 59 -7.28 2.81 -12.84
N LEU A 60 -7.26 2.91 -11.51
CA LEU A 60 -6.46 3.90 -10.80
C LEU A 60 -5.03 3.36 -10.60
N ASP A 61 -4.06 4.01 -11.25
CA ASP A 61 -2.64 3.73 -11.04
C ASP A 61 -2.13 4.43 -9.77
N LEU A 62 -2.45 3.85 -8.62
CA LEU A 62 -2.08 4.41 -7.31
C LEU A 62 -0.57 4.63 -7.15
N PRO A 63 0.34 3.75 -7.62
CA PRO A 63 1.77 4.04 -7.67
C PRO A 63 2.12 5.37 -8.35
N ALA A 64 1.52 5.65 -9.51
CA ALA A 64 1.83 6.86 -10.28
C ALA A 64 1.35 8.12 -9.54
N VAL A 65 0.14 8.08 -8.98
CA VAL A 65 -0.41 9.20 -8.20
C VAL A 65 0.42 9.46 -6.95
N PHE A 66 0.73 8.40 -6.19
CA PHE A 66 1.50 8.52 -4.96
C PHE A 66 2.89 9.10 -5.22
N ASN A 67 3.64 8.57 -6.19
CA ASN A 67 4.97 9.07 -6.53
C ASN A 67 4.91 10.54 -6.95
N ARG A 68 3.94 10.94 -7.78
CA ARG A 68 3.79 12.34 -8.17
C ARG A 68 3.55 13.26 -6.97
N CYS A 69 2.69 12.86 -6.04
CA CYS A 69 2.47 13.62 -4.81
C CYS A 69 3.73 13.67 -3.94
N TYR A 70 4.48 12.56 -3.90
CA TYR A 70 5.73 12.46 -3.16
C TYR A 70 6.78 13.45 -3.70
N ASP A 71 6.97 13.45 -5.01
CA ASP A 71 7.94 14.30 -5.71
C ASP A 71 7.57 15.78 -5.64
N VAL A 72 6.29 16.12 -5.93
CA VAL A 72 5.81 17.51 -5.90
C VAL A 72 5.83 18.08 -4.48
N GLY A 73 5.57 17.23 -3.48
CA GLY A 73 5.64 17.61 -2.07
C GLY A 73 7.07 17.77 -1.53
N GLY A 74 8.10 17.36 -2.28
CA GLY A 74 9.50 17.39 -1.84
C GLY A 74 9.72 16.58 -0.56
N TYR A 75 9.01 15.46 -0.40
CA TYR A 75 9.05 14.68 0.84
C TYR A 75 10.42 14.02 1.07
N ASP A 76 11.20 13.82 0.02
CA ASP A 76 12.60 13.39 0.10
C ASP A 76 13.47 14.36 0.91
N LEU A 77 13.12 15.65 0.93
CA LEU A 77 13.80 16.68 1.73
C LEU A 77 13.29 16.77 3.17
N LEU A 78 12.10 16.23 3.44
CA LEU A 78 11.45 16.30 4.75
C LEU A 78 11.68 15.04 5.59
N VAL A 79 11.90 13.89 4.94
CA VAL A 79 12.05 12.61 5.60
C VAL A 79 13.54 12.28 5.75
N ASP A 80 14.02 12.25 7.00
CA ASP A 80 15.37 11.78 7.31
C ASP A 80 15.43 10.25 7.30
N TYR A 81 15.87 9.70 6.17
CA TYR A 81 16.01 8.25 5.98
C TYR A 81 17.13 7.61 6.79
N THR A 82 18.02 8.39 7.41
CA THR A 82 19.08 7.85 8.29
C THR A 82 18.51 7.40 9.64
N GLN A 83 17.39 7.98 10.07
CA GLN A 83 16.74 7.66 11.32
C GLN A 83 15.80 6.48 11.19
N THR A 84 15.67 5.70 12.28
CA THR A 84 14.64 4.67 12.40
C THR A 84 13.27 5.30 12.26
N PRO A 85 12.38 4.79 11.39
CA PRO A 85 11.07 5.39 11.22
C PRO A 85 10.26 5.28 12.53
N PRO A 86 9.41 6.28 12.85
CA PRO A 86 8.65 6.33 14.09
C PRO A 86 7.41 5.41 14.05
N VAL A 87 7.59 4.18 13.58
CA VAL A 87 6.54 3.16 13.48
C VAL A 87 7.08 1.81 13.92
N THR A 88 6.24 0.98 14.54
CA THR A 88 6.62 -0.39 14.90
C THR A 88 6.80 -1.23 13.65
N LEU A 89 7.94 -1.87 13.49
CA LEU A 89 8.21 -2.82 12.41
C LEU A 89 8.37 -4.20 13.02
N SER A 90 7.87 -5.23 12.33
CA SER A 90 8.29 -6.60 12.59
C SER A 90 9.75 -6.78 12.21
N ASP A 91 10.40 -7.82 12.75
CA ASP A 91 11.81 -8.13 12.43
C ASP A 91 12.02 -8.27 10.91
N ARG A 92 11.09 -8.92 10.22
CA ARG A 92 11.11 -9.09 8.76
C ARG A 92 11.01 -7.76 8.01
N GLU A 93 10.16 -6.86 8.44
CA GLU A 93 10.02 -5.53 7.83
C GLU A 93 11.26 -4.67 8.10
N ALA A 94 11.83 -4.74 9.31
CA ALA A 94 13.03 -4.00 9.68
C ALA A 94 14.24 -4.46 8.86
N GLU A 95 14.44 -5.78 8.71
CA GLU A 95 15.49 -6.36 7.86
C GLU A 95 15.32 -5.97 6.38
N TRP A 96 14.10 -6.02 5.86
CA TRP A 96 13.80 -5.58 4.51
C TRP A 96 14.12 -4.10 4.31
N LEU A 97 13.66 -3.24 5.23
CA LEU A 97 13.86 -1.80 5.16
C LEU A 97 15.35 -1.44 5.21
N ALA A 98 16.11 -2.07 6.13
CA ALA A 98 17.54 -1.83 6.26
C ALA A 98 18.29 -2.16 4.96
N ARG A 99 18.03 -3.34 4.36
CA ARG A 99 18.62 -3.73 3.07
C ARG A 99 18.23 -2.76 1.95
N TRP A 100 16.96 -2.40 1.87
CA TRP A 100 16.47 -1.50 0.82
C TRP A 100 17.08 -0.10 0.91
N LEU A 101 17.21 0.47 2.12
CA LEU A 101 17.82 1.79 2.31
C LEU A 101 19.33 1.79 1.99
N LEU A 102 20.04 0.68 2.27
CA LEU A 102 21.44 0.50 1.86
C LEU A 102 21.55 0.43 0.33
N GLU A 103 20.72 -0.38 -0.33
CA GLU A 103 20.69 -0.50 -1.80
C GLU A 103 20.39 0.85 -2.49
N LYS A 104 19.61 1.72 -1.85
CA LYS A 104 19.30 3.07 -2.33
C LYS A 104 20.36 4.12 -1.96
N GLY A 105 21.38 3.76 -1.18
CA GLY A 105 22.40 4.69 -0.69
C GLY A 105 21.86 5.73 0.29
N LEU A 106 20.65 5.51 0.85
CA LEU A 106 20.02 6.39 1.84
C LEU A 106 20.49 6.10 3.26
N ARG A 107 21.18 4.97 3.46
CA ARG A 107 21.94 4.65 4.66
C ARG A 107 23.30 4.11 4.26
N THR A 108 24.27 4.29 5.14
CA THR A 108 25.59 3.68 5.03
C THR A 108 25.73 2.64 6.14
N THR A 109 26.37 1.51 5.85
CA THR A 109 26.82 0.60 6.90
C THR A 109 27.80 1.38 7.78
N ALA A 110 27.56 1.45 9.09
CA ALA A 110 28.54 2.03 10.00
C ALA A 110 29.89 1.34 9.80
N ALA A 111 30.96 2.13 9.64
CA ALA A 111 32.33 1.64 9.51
C ALA A 111 32.79 0.94 10.79
#